data_AF-A0A2N7DQZ7-F1
#
_entry.id   AF-A0A2N7DQZ7-F1
#
_cell.length_a   1.000
_cell.length_b   1.000
_cell.length_c   1.000
_cell.angle_alpha   90.00
_cell.angle_beta   90.00
_cell.angle_gamma   90.00
#
_symmetry.space_group_name_H-M   'P 1'
#
loop_
_entity.id
_entity.type
_entity.pdbx_description
1 polymer ?
#
loop_
_entity_poly.entity_id
_entity_poly.type
_entity_poly.pdbx_seq_one_letter_code
_entity_poly.pdbx_strand_id
1 'polypeptide(L)'
;MFKSLVGAMLFICMSFSSVAAEKQVLGQTEMMSVSQGGIVFEARMDTGAVNSSLHALNIKVLGGSAKKMKDNVGKTVSFTTENEKGQQQQVSAKIVGTSTVSNSQGTETRYAVKLPITFGDSTRTVKVNLRNRASMDYKLLIGRNWLKGKYVVDVSEQKLIGPTADISIVESGLIFDTRIDTGAVENSLHATNLHIIGEDKSNMENNVGKDVTFTTMNEKGEKAQVTARIHSTSLIRNAQGSEIRYMVTLTLGEPGQEFKVDVNLRDRSKMTYKLLIGRNWLQGHYIVDVDM
;
A
#
# COMPACT_ATOMS: atom_id res chain seq x y z
N MET A 1 -61.67 42.86 19.84
CA MET A 1 -60.88 42.39 18.69
C MET A 1 -59.44 42.86 18.85
N PHE A 2 -58.55 42.02 19.38
CA PHE A 2 -57.10 42.27 19.37
C PHE A 2 -56.44 41.00 18.82
N LYS A 3 -55.88 41.07 17.61
CA LYS A 3 -55.15 39.97 16.98
C LYS A 3 -53.69 40.04 17.43
N SER A 4 -53.23 38.98 18.09
CA SER A 4 -51.83 38.74 18.42
C SER A 4 -51.04 38.42 17.16
N LEU A 5 -49.92 39.12 16.94
CA LEU A 5 -48.97 38.87 15.85
C LEU A 5 -47.80 38.06 16.43
N VAL A 6 -47.78 36.75 16.14
CA VAL A 6 -46.65 35.88 16.49
C VAL A 6 -45.55 36.08 15.46
N GLY A 7 -44.45 36.71 15.88
CA GLY A 7 -43.23 36.83 15.08
C GLY A 7 -42.46 35.52 15.07
N ALA A 8 -42.39 34.85 13.92
CA ALA A 8 -41.53 33.68 13.71
C ALA A 8 -40.08 34.15 13.55
N MET A 9 -39.25 33.87 14.56
CA MET A 9 -37.80 34.10 14.52
C MET A 9 -37.15 32.98 13.70
N LEU A 10 -36.76 33.30 12.47
CA LEU A 10 -36.08 32.41 11.54
C LEU A 10 -34.64 32.18 12.02
N PHE A 11 -34.38 31.06 12.69
CA PHE A 11 -33.02 30.61 13.00
C PHE A 11 -32.33 30.14 11.72
N ILE A 12 -31.44 30.99 11.18
CA ILE A 12 -30.54 30.61 10.09
C ILE A 12 -29.44 29.73 10.70
N CYS A 13 -29.59 28.41 10.59
CA CYS A 13 -28.50 27.47 10.83
C CYS A 13 -27.46 27.64 9.72
N MET A 14 -26.39 28.39 9.99
CA MET A 14 -25.20 28.37 9.14
C MET A 14 -24.50 27.02 9.33
N SER A 15 -24.69 26.12 8.36
CA SER A 15 -23.90 24.91 8.21
C SER A 15 -22.46 25.31 7.89
N PHE A 16 -21.58 25.32 8.88
CA PHE A 16 -20.15 25.35 8.62
C PHE A 16 -19.76 24.00 8.02
N SER A 17 -19.60 23.93 6.71
CA SER A 17 -18.93 22.79 6.07
C SER A 17 -17.51 22.70 6.64
N SER A 18 -17.26 21.73 7.52
CA SER A 18 -15.89 21.43 7.92
C SER A 18 -15.18 20.91 6.68
N VAL A 19 -14.24 21.69 6.16
CA VAL A 19 -13.25 21.19 5.20
C VAL A 19 -12.47 20.11 5.95
N ALA A 20 -12.85 18.86 5.76
CA ALA A 20 -12.09 17.73 6.25
C ALA A 20 -10.75 17.79 5.53
N ALA A 21 -9.69 18.16 6.25
CA ALA A 21 -8.35 18.09 5.70
C ALA A 21 -8.10 16.65 5.25
N GLU A 22 -7.86 16.47 3.96
CA GLU A 22 -7.56 15.18 3.37
C GLU A 22 -6.35 14.58 4.09
N LYS A 23 -6.52 13.35 4.59
CA LYS A 23 -5.46 12.63 5.28
C LYS A 23 -4.77 11.72 4.28
N GLN A 24 -3.46 11.77 4.24
CA GLN A 24 -2.67 10.86 3.42
C GLN A 24 -2.70 9.45 4.03
N VAL A 25 -2.81 8.43 3.19
CA VAL A 25 -2.72 7.03 3.61
C VAL A 25 -1.25 6.60 3.64
N LEU A 26 -0.85 5.91 4.69
CA LEU A 26 0.45 5.25 4.82
C LEU A 26 0.23 3.75 4.94
N GLY A 27 1.12 2.96 4.37
CA GLY A 27 1.20 1.54 4.66
C GLY A 27 1.62 1.26 6.10
N GLN A 28 1.62 -0.02 6.44
CA GLN A 28 2.09 -0.50 7.74
C GLN A 28 3.58 -0.18 7.97
N THR A 29 4.36 -0.14 6.90
CA THR A 29 5.79 0.21 6.86
C THR A 29 6.03 1.22 5.75
N GLU A 30 6.93 2.17 5.99
CA GLU A 30 7.25 3.24 5.04
C GLU A 30 8.73 3.62 5.13
N MET A 31 9.31 4.07 4.02
CA MET A 31 10.70 4.56 4.00
C MET A 31 10.74 6.01 4.50
N MET A 32 11.40 6.25 5.63
CA MET A 32 11.47 7.57 6.25
C MET A 32 12.89 7.93 6.66
N SER A 33 13.26 9.21 6.54
CA SER A 33 14.55 9.71 7.00
C SER A 33 14.42 10.45 8.33
N VAL A 34 15.49 10.42 9.12
CA VAL A 34 15.58 11.13 10.39
C VAL A 34 16.72 12.14 10.32
N SER A 35 16.46 13.39 10.70
CA SER A 35 17.40 14.53 10.66
C SER A 35 17.82 15.00 9.24
N GLN A 36 18.30 16.25 9.14
CA GLN A 36 18.69 16.85 7.87
C GLN A 36 19.96 16.18 7.31
N GLY A 37 19.85 15.60 6.11
CA GLY A 37 20.91 14.79 5.48
C GLY A 37 21.00 13.34 5.97
N GLY A 38 20.00 12.88 6.72
CA GLY A 38 20.08 11.61 7.44
C GLY A 38 19.82 10.34 6.63
N ILE A 39 20.20 9.22 7.23
CA ILE A 39 19.96 7.88 6.69
C ILE A 39 18.45 7.55 6.67
N VAL A 40 18.05 6.71 5.71
CA VAL A 40 16.67 6.26 5.51
C VAL A 40 16.45 4.95 6.26
N PHE A 41 15.33 4.87 6.96
CA PHE A 41 14.89 3.71 7.73
C PHE A 41 13.65 3.09 7.11
N GLU A 42 13.53 1.78 7.22
CA GLU A 42 12.23 1.12 7.11
C GLU A 42 11.46 1.37 8.41
N ALA A 43 10.54 2.32 8.37
CA ALA A 43 9.84 2.82 9.53
C ALA A 43 8.51 2.10 9.72
N ARG A 44 8.27 1.59 10.93
CA ARG A 44 7.02 0.92 11.27
C ARG A 44 6.00 1.90 11.85
N MET A 45 4.82 1.98 11.25
CA MET A 45 3.71 2.77 11.77
C MET A 45 3.09 2.07 12.99
N ASP A 46 3.19 2.70 14.16
CA ASP A 46 2.70 2.16 15.42
C ASP A 46 1.63 3.08 16.00
N THR A 47 0.39 2.82 15.62
CA THR A 47 -0.78 3.56 16.11
C THR A 47 -1.03 3.33 17.60
N GLY A 48 -0.44 2.29 18.22
CA GLY A 48 -0.47 2.03 19.66
C GLY A 48 0.48 2.91 20.45
N ALA A 49 1.59 3.35 19.87
CA ALA A 49 2.57 4.22 20.52
C ALA A 49 2.17 5.70 20.54
N VAL A 50 2.31 6.35 21.70
CA VAL A 50 2.14 7.82 21.82
C VAL A 50 3.29 8.56 21.14
N ASN A 51 4.53 8.12 21.38
CA ASN A 51 5.74 8.75 20.86
C ASN A 51 6.48 7.80 19.93
N SER A 52 7.02 8.36 18.85
CA SER A 52 7.98 7.69 17.97
C SER A 52 9.23 7.23 18.74
N SER A 53 9.91 6.20 18.26
CA SER A 53 11.12 5.63 18.89
C SER A 53 12.18 5.32 17.83
N LEU A 54 13.44 5.60 18.14
CA LEU A 54 14.57 5.42 17.23
C LEU A 54 15.65 4.56 17.86
N HIS A 55 16.27 3.71 17.03
CA HIS A 55 17.46 2.98 17.39
C HIS A 55 18.61 3.94 17.71
N ALA A 56 19.12 3.83 18.93
CA ALA A 56 20.26 4.61 19.38
C ALA A 56 21.23 3.73 20.20
N LEU A 57 22.49 3.82 19.83
CA LEU A 57 23.66 3.23 20.49
C LEU A 57 24.55 4.35 21.03
N ASN A 58 25.47 4.00 21.93
CA ASN A 58 26.49 4.92 22.44
C ASN A 58 25.92 6.25 22.99
N ILE A 59 24.76 6.18 23.63
CA ILE A 59 24.03 7.35 24.12
C ILE A 59 24.83 8.02 25.26
N LYS A 60 25.32 9.23 25.01
CA LYS A 60 26.17 10.01 25.92
C LYS A 60 25.61 11.40 26.15
N VAL A 61 25.36 11.78 27.40
CA VAL A 61 24.99 13.15 27.77
C VAL A 61 26.24 14.01 27.78
N LEU A 62 26.28 15.05 26.95
CA LEU A 62 27.41 15.97 26.86
C LEU A 62 27.48 16.82 28.13
N GLY A 63 28.70 17.04 28.65
CA GLY A 63 28.91 17.73 29.94
C GLY A 63 28.59 16.87 31.17
N GLY A 64 28.41 15.55 31.00
CA GLY A 64 28.23 14.60 32.10
C GLY A 64 26.76 14.30 32.43
N SER A 65 26.49 13.04 32.75
CA SER A 65 25.15 12.57 33.13
C SER A 65 24.91 12.75 34.63
N ALA A 66 23.75 13.28 34.97
CA ALA A 66 23.20 13.23 36.33
C ALA A 66 22.79 11.80 36.70
N LYS A 67 22.63 11.55 38.02
CA LYS A 67 22.23 10.24 38.57
C LYS A 67 20.81 9.83 38.14
N LYS A 68 19.87 10.78 38.07
CA LYS A 68 18.51 10.53 37.55
C LYS A 68 18.42 11.08 36.13
N MET A 69 17.93 10.28 35.19
CA MET A 69 17.82 10.69 33.78
C MET A 69 16.99 11.97 33.59
N LYS A 70 15.93 12.15 34.39
CA LYS A 70 15.08 13.36 34.34
C LYS A 70 15.84 14.65 34.61
N ASP A 71 16.92 14.59 35.40
CA ASP A 71 17.74 15.76 35.75
C ASP A 71 18.70 16.15 34.61
N ASN A 72 18.75 15.34 33.53
CA ASN A 72 19.48 15.66 32.30
C ASN A 72 18.60 16.36 31.25
N VAL A 73 17.31 16.60 31.52
CA VAL A 73 16.44 17.35 30.60
C VAL A 73 17.03 18.76 30.39
N GLY A 74 17.09 19.19 29.13
CA GLY A 74 17.75 20.43 28.71
C GLY A 74 19.20 20.26 28.25
N LYS A 75 19.90 19.20 28.68
CA LYS A 75 21.25 18.87 28.19
C LYS A 75 21.22 18.30 26.77
N THR A 76 22.35 18.36 26.09
CA THR A 76 22.55 17.71 24.79
C THR A 76 22.97 16.25 25.00
N VAL A 77 22.37 15.35 24.24
CA VAL A 77 22.78 13.95 24.13
C VAL A 77 23.37 13.71 22.75
N SER A 78 24.45 12.93 22.67
CA SER A 78 25.04 12.42 21.44
C SER A 78 24.86 10.90 21.39
N PHE A 79 24.49 10.36 20.24
CA PHE A 79 24.27 8.93 20.04
C PHE A 79 24.53 8.54 18.59
N THR A 80 24.81 7.25 18.37
CA THR A 80 24.92 6.66 17.04
C THR A 80 23.58 6.00 16.71
N THR A 81 23.03 6.27 15.53
CA THR A 81 21.87 5.52 15.00
C THR A 81 22.31 4.71 13.80
N GLU A 82 21.63 3.60 13.55
CA GLU A 82 21.91 2.65 12.47
C GLU A 82 20.59 2.18 11.85
N ASN A 83 20.51 2.16 10.52
CA ASN A 83 19.34 1.62 9.80
C ASN A 83 19.47 0.12 9.51
N GLU A 84 18.45 -0.45 8.88
CA GLU A 84 18.36 -1.86 8.53
C GLU A 84 19.48 -2.32 7.56
N LYS A 85 20.10 -1.38 6.84
CA LYS A 85 21.23 -1.62 5.92
C LYS A 85 22.60 -1.47 6.58
N GLY A 86 22.67 -1.24 7.88
CA GLY A 86 23.92 -1.03 8.62
C GLY A 86 24.55 0.35 8.39
N GLN A 87 23.86 1.29 7.74
CA GLN A 87 24.35 2.66 7.60
C GLN A 87 24.23 3.37 8.94
N GLN A 88 25.32 4.00 9.38
CA GLN A 88 25.38 4.66 10.67
C GLN A 88 25.46 6.18 10.55
N GLN A 89 24.89 6.87 11.53
CA GLN A 89 24.97 8.32 11.66
C GLN A 89 25.12 8.73 13.12
N GLN A 90 26.07 9.63 13.40
CA GLN A 90 26.17 10.28 14.69
C GLN A 90 25.18 11.45 14.76
N VAL A 91 24.33 11.47 15.80
CA VAL A 91 23.31 12.49 16.00
C VAL A 91 23.51 13.13 17.37
N SER A 92 23.32 14.45 17.45
CA SER A 92 23.27 15.17 18.72
C SER A 92 22.00 16.00 18.82
N ALA A 93 21.28 15.89 19.94
CA ALA A 93 20.01 16.59 20.14
C ALA A 93 19.78 16.94 21.61
N LYS A 94 18.95 17.96 21.87
CA LYS A 94 18.56 18.31 23.24
C LYS A 94 17.58 17.28 23.81
N ILE A 95 17.83 16.85 25.04
CA ILE A 95 16.90 16.03 25.82
C ILE A 95 15.71 16.91 26.20
N VAL A 96 14.52 16.53 25.77
CA VAL A 96 13.26 17.24 26.05
C VAL A 96 12.39 16.50 27.08
N GLY A 97 12.83 15.34 27.55
CA GLY A 97 12.12 14.56 28.55
C GLY A 97 12.68 13.16 28.72
N THR A 98 12.00 12.38 29.54
CA THR A 98 12.21 10.95 29.68
C THR A 98 10.87 10.23 29.57
N SER A 99 10.86 9.03 29.02
CA SER A 99 9.68 8.16 29.02
C SER A 99 10.02 6.83 29.67
N THR A 100 9.21 6.41 30.63
CA THR A 100 9.30 5.08 31.21
C THR A 100 8.32 4.17 30.47
N VAL A 101 8.86 3.09 29.89
CA VAL A 101 8.08 2.08 29.16
C VAL A 101 8.17 0.79 29.95
N SER A 102 7.02 0.24 30.32
CA SER A 102 6.90 -1.05 30.99
C SER A 102 6.30 -2.07 30.02
N ASN A 103 6.95 -3.22 29.89
CA ASN A 103 6.44 -4.36 29.14
C ASN A 103 6.69 -5.65 29.94
N SER A 104 6.34 -6.80 29.35
CA SER A 104 6.55 -8.12 29.97
C SER A 104 8.01 -8.45 30.31
N GLN A 105 8.97 -7.70 29.74
CA GLN A 105 10.42 -7.88 29.96
C GLN A 105 11.00 -6.89 30.98
N GLY A 106 10.18 -6.03 31.58
CA GLY A 106 10.58 -5.10 32.63
C GLY A 106 10.26 -3.64 32.31
N THR A 107 10.87 -2.75 33.08
CA THR A 107 10.67 -1.30 32.97
C THR A 107 11.95 -0.62 32.52
N GLU A 108 11.87 0.13 31.43
CA GLU A 108 13.00 0.86 30.84
C GLU A 108 12.68 2.35 30.78
N THR A 109 13.59 3.19 31.28
CA THR A 109 13.49 4.65 31.10
C THR A 109 14.39 5.10 29.96
N ARG A 110 13.83 5.88 29.04
CA ARG A 110 14.47 6.32 27.80
C ARG A 110 14.56 7.84 27.75
N TYR A 111 15.64 8.38 27.21
CA TYR A 111 15.69 9.79 26.85
C TYR A 111 14.76 10.06 25.68
N ALA A 112 14.08 11.20 25.73
CA ALA A 112 13.29 11.71 24.63
C ALA A 112 13.95 12.97 24.08
N VAL A 113 14.14 13.03 22.76
CA VAL A 113 14.71 14.17 22.03
C VAL A 113 13.72 14.68 20.99
N LYS A 114 13.92 15.87 20.43
CA LYS A 114 13.18 16.33 19.25
C LYS A 114 14.01 16.07 18.00
N LEU A 115 13.47 15.31 17.06
CA LEU A 115 14.12 15.02 15.78
C LEU A 115 13.16 15.32 14.62
N PRO A 116 13.64 15.88 13.49
CA PRO A 116 12.88 15.91 12.25
C PRO A 116 12.78 14.50 11.69
N ILE A 117 11.57 14.09 11.34
CA ILE A 117 11.30 12.85 10.59
C ILE A 117 10.58 13.24 9.31
N THR A 118 11.06 12.73 8.17
CA THR A 118 10.59 13.08 6.83
C THR A 118 10.02 11.87 6.11
N PHE A 119 8.88 12.07 5.45
CA PHE A 119 8.25 11.14 4.51
C PHE A 119 7.77 11.91 3.28
N GLY A 120 8.25 11.53 2.09
CA GLY A 120 8.11 12.35 0.88
C GLY A 120 8.56 13.79 1.14
N ASP A 121 7.70 14.76 0.85
CA ASP A 121 7.95 16.19 1.08
C ASP A 121 7.53 16.69 2.47
N SER A 122 7.01 15.81 3.33
CA SER A 122 6.50 16.15 4.66
C SER A 122 7.54 15.90 5.73
N THR A 123 8.07 16.97 6.33
CA THR A 123 8.94 16.88 7.52
C THR A 123 8.20 17.33 8.77
N ARG A 124 8.25 16.53 9.84
CA ARG A 124 7.74 16.92 11.16
C ARG A 124 8.78 16.68 12.25
N THR A 125 9.02 17.71 13.06
CA THR A 125 9.85 17.59 14.27
C THR A 125 9.01 17.10 15.43
N VAL A 126 9.24 15.85 15.85
CA VAL A 126 8.47 15.18 16.91
C VAL A 126 9.36 14.71 18.05
N LYS A 127 8.73 14.35 19.17
CA LYS A 127 9.42 13.71 20.29
C LYS A 127 9.75 12.27 19.91
N VAL A 128 11.02 11.89 20.03
CA VAL A 128 11.52 10.56 19.71
C VAL A 128 12.24 9.98 20.92
N ASN A 129 11.84 8.78 21.33
CA ASN A 129 12.50 8.03 22.40
C ASN A 129 13.72 7.30 21.85
N LEU A 130 14.86 7.44 22.53
CA LEU A 130 16.11 6.77 22.17
C LEU A 130 16.21 5.41 22.87
N ARG A 131 16.45 4.34 22.11
CA ARG A 131 16.58 2.99 22.65
C ARG A 131 17.52 2.11 21.82
N ASN A 132 18.20 1.17 22.47
CA ASN A 132 18.82 0.06 21.76
C ASN A 132 17.76 -0.91 21.17
N ARG A 133 17.66 -0.96 19.85
CA ARG A 133 16.72 -1.77 19.06
C ARG A 133 17.48 -2.74 18.14
N ALA A 134 18.72 -3.10 18.49
CA ALA A 134 19.55 -3.99 17.67
C ALA A 134 18.85 -5.33 17.40
N SER A 135 18.16 -5.89 18.39
CA SER A 135 17.42 -7.15 18.29
C SER A 135 15.98 -7.05 17.76
N MET A 136 15.55 -5.86 17.30
CA MET A 136 14.20 -5.64 16.77
C MET A 136 14.24 -5.45 15.26
N ASP A 137 13.16 -5.87 14.60
CA ASP A 137 13.03 -5.82 13.13
C ASP A 137 13.16 -4.37 12.62
N TYR A 138 12.38 -3.45 13.19
CA TYR A 138 12.36 -2.05 12.75
C TYR A 138 13.21 -1.17 13.67
N LYS A 139 14.17 -0.42 13.09
CA LYS A 139 15.01 0.52 13.83
C LYS A 139 14.31 1.85 14.10
N LEU A 140 13.26 2.19 13.33
CA LEU A 140 12.40 3.35 13.53
C LEU A 140 10.93 2.95 13.73
N LEU A 141 10.30 3.45 14.81
CA LEU A 141 8.86 3.36 15.04
C LEU A 141 8.24 4.75 15.00
N ILE A 142 7.12 4.89 14.31
CA ILE A 142 6.38 6.14 14.13
C ILE A 142 5.10 6.09 14.94
N GLY A 143 5.06 6.90 16.00
CA GLY A 143 3.93 6.97 16.91
C GLY A 143 2.87 8.00 16.50
N ARG A 144 1.78 8.04 17.27
CA ARG A 144 0.67 8.99 17.08
C ARG A 144 1.10 10.46 17.11
N ASN A 145 2.20 10.81 17.76
CA ASN A 145 2.72 12.18 17.75
C ASN A 145 3.17 12.68 16.36
N TRP A 146 3.52 11.75 15.46
CA TRP A 146 3.83 12.04 14.05
C TRP A 146 2.65 11.75 13.12
N LEU A 147 1.80 10.76 13.42
CA LEU A 147 0.66 10.38 12.56
C LEU A 147 -0.57 11.30 12.70
N LYS A 148 -0.90 11.68 13.96
CA LYS A 148 -2.20 12.27 14.30
C LYS A 148 -2.47 13.53 13.48
N GLY A 149 -3.70 13.59 12.95
CA GLY A 149 -4.26 14.75 12.25
C GLY A 149 -3.84 14.88 10.78
N LYS A 150 -2.97 14.01 10.27
CA LYS A 150 -2.44 14.09 8.90
C LYS A 150 -2.48 12.76 8.15
N TYR A 151 -2.40 11.64 8.88
CA TYR A 151 -2.27 10.33 8.26
C TYR A 151 -3.33 9.34 8.75
N VAL A 152 -3.69 8.40 7.87
CA VAL A 152 -4.37 7.13 8.19
C VAL A 152 -3.37 6.02 7.89
N VAL A 153 -3.27 5.02 8.76
CA VAL A 153 -2.42 3.85 8.52
C VAL A 153 -3.31 2.75 7.96
N ASP A 154 -3.08 2.40 6.71
CA ASP A 154 -3.62 1.17 6.15
C ASP A 154 -2.68 0.02 6.49
N VAL A 155 -3.26 -1.00 7.12
CA VAL A 155 -2.54 -2.22 7.51
C VAL A 155 -2.71 -3.32 6.47
N SER A 156 -3.45 -3.06 5.39
CA SER A 156 -3.52 -3.93 4.24
C SER A 156 -2.15 -4.00 3.56
N GLU A 157 -1.75 -5.20 3.13
CA GLU A 157 -0.51 -5.40 2.36
C GLU A 157 -0.72 -5.11 0.86
N GLN A 158 -1.78 -4.37 0.51
CA GLN A 158 -2.13 -4.12 -0.89
C GLN A 158 -1.17 -3.10 -1.50
N LYS A 159 -0.52 -3.50 -2.59
CA LYS A 159 0.41 -2.62 -3.32
C LYS A 159 -0.36 -1.58 -4.13
N LEU A 160 0.26 -0.42 -4.35
CA LEU A 160 -0.24 0.53 -5.34
C LEU A 160 0.07 0.01 -6.75
N ILE A 161 -0.89 0.12 -7.66
CA ILE A 161 -0.72 -0.14 -9.09
C ILE A 161 -1.28 1.04 -9.87
N GLY A 162 -0.55 1.48 -10.89
CA GLY A 162 -0.99 2.55 -11.77
C GLY A 162 -2.18 2.16 -12.66
N PRO A 163 -2.71 3.07 -13.50
CA PRO A 163 -3.74 2.75 -14.48
C PRO A 163 -3.26 1.76 -15.55
N THR A 164 -1.94 1.60 -15.68
CA THR A 164 -1.27 0.58 -16.49
C THR A 164 -0.13 -0.07 -15.71
N ALA A 165 0.19 -1.33 -15.99
CA ALA A 165 1.31 -2.05 -15.38
C ALA A 165 1.84 -3.18 -16.28
N ASP A 166 3.13 -3.51 -16.13
CA ASP A 166 3.72 -4.71 -16.73
C ASP A 166 3.29 -5.95 -15.93
N ILE A 167 2.52 -6.83 -16.55
CA ILE A 167 2.00 -8.05 -15.92
C ILE A 167 2.54 -9.27 -16.66
N SER A 168 3.19 -10.18 -15.93
CA SER A 168 3.60 -11.49 -16.44
C SER A 168 2.40 -12.44 -16.47
N ILE A 169 2.35 -13.31 -17.48
CA ILE A 169 1.50 -14.51 -17.46
C ILE A 169 2.42 -15.72 -17.56
N VAL A 170 2.55 -16.44 -16.44
CA VAL A 170 3.53 -17.53 -16.28
C VAL A 170 3.34 -18.62 -17.33
N GLU A 171 2.11 -19.02 -17.61
CA GLU A 171 1.81 -20.07 -18.59
C GLU A 171 2.21 -19.71 -20.02
N SER A 172 2.29 -18.41 -20.33
CA SER A 172 2.74 -17.91 -21.64
C SER A 172 4.23 -17.58 -21.69
N GLY A 173 4.85 -17.30 -20.54
CA GLY A 173 6.19 -16.74 -20.45
C GLY A 173 6.32 -15.29 -20.93
N LEU A 174 5.21 -14.62 -21.24
CA LEU A 174 5.18 -13.26 -21.76
C LEU A 174 4.86 -12.22 -20.67
N ILE A 175 5.32 -10.99 -20.91
CA ILE A 175 4.96 -9.79 -20.16
C ILE A 175 4.07 -8.92 -21.05
N PHE A 176 3.00 -8.39 -20.47
CA PHE A 176 1.97 -7.59 -21.12
C PHE A 176 1.95 -6.18 -20.52
N ASP A 177 1.93 -5.16 -21.40
CA ASP A 177 1.50 -3.82 -20.98
C ASP A 177 -0.01 -3.88 -20.73
N THR A 178 -0.39 -3.78 -19.47
CA THR A 178 -1.72 -4.17 -19.01
C THR A 178 -2.48 -2.98 -18.50
N ARG A 179 -3.71 -2.81 -18.99
CA ARG A 179 -4.63 -1.80 -18.44
C ARG A 179 -5.30 -2.31 -17.18
N ILE A 180 -5.23 -1.49 -16.13
CA ILE A 180 -6.00 -1.66 -14.90
C ILE A 180 -7.33 -0.92 -15.06
N ASP A 181 -8.41 -1.68 -15.25
CA ASP A 181 -9.75 -1.14 -15.54
C ASP A 181 -10.69 -1.36 -14.35
N THR A 182 -10.72 -0.38 -13.46
CA THR A 182 -11.64 -0.37 -12.31
C THR A 182 -13.11 -0.32 -12.72
N GLY A 183 -13.43 -0.02 -13.99
CA GLY A 183 -14.80 -0.11 -14.53
C GLY A 183 -15.20 -1.54 -14.87
N ALA A 184 -14.24 -2.40 -15.20
CA ALA A 184 -14.48 -3.80 -15.52
C ALA A 184 -14.56 -4.68 -14.26
N VAL A 185 -15.50 -5.62 -14.23
CA VAL A 185 -15.57 -6.63 -13.17
C VAL A 185 -14.49 -7.69 -13.39
N GLU A 186 -14.35 -8.16 -14.62
CA GLU A 186 -13.55 -9.34 -14.97
C GLU A 186 -12.28 -8.99 -15.74
N ASN A 187 -11.30 -9.87 -15.62
CA ASN A 187 -10.05 -9.82 -16.37
C ASN A 187 -10.27 -10.40 -17.78
N SER A 188 -9.57 -9.85 -18.79
CA SER A 188 -9.71 -10.27 -20.19
C SER A 188 -8.36 -10.37 -20.86
N LEU A 189 -8.07 -11.55 -21.41
CA LEU A 189 -6.84 -11.86 -22.13
C LEU A 189 -7.11 -12.02 -23.63
N HIS A 190 -6.19 -11.48 -24.44
CA HIS A 190 -6.14 -11.75 -25.87
C HIS A 190 -5.93 -13.24 -26.14
N ALA A 191 -6.86 -13.85 -26.84
CA ALA A 191 -6.77 -15.22 -27.29
C ALA A 191 -7.36 -15.38 -28.70
N THR A 192 -6.66 -16.13 -29.54
CA THR A 192 -7.09 -16.53 -30.89
C THR A 192 -6.79 -18.01 -31.09
N ASN A 193 -7.31 -18.59 -32.17
CA ASN A 193 -7.10 -20.01 -32.51
C ASN A 193 -7.47 -20.95 -31.34
N LEU A 194 -8.59 -20.68 -30.66
CA LEU A 194 -9.07 -21.52 -29.58
C LEU A 194 -9.38 -22.92 -30.15
N HIS A 195 -8.86 -23.94 -29.50
CA HIS A 195 -9.09 -25.33 -29.82
C HIS A 195 -9.43 -26.11 -28.55
N ILE A 196 -10.62 -26.70 -28.52
CA ILE A 196 -11.12 -27.50 -27.39
C ILE A 196 -11.24 -28.94 -27.86
N ILE A 197 -10.58 -29.87 -27.15
CA ILE A 197 -10.68 -31.29 -27.47
C ILE A 197 -12.10 -31.78 -27.15
N GLY A 198 -12.80 -32.30 -28.16
CA GLY A 198 -14.19 -32.75 -28.01
C GLY A 198 -15.17 -31.58 -27.79
N GLU A 199 -14.92 -30.42 -28.40
CA GLU A 199 -15.77 -29.22 -28.31
C GLU A 199 -17.25 -29.51 -28.61
N ASP A 200 -18.13 -29.06 -27.71
CA ASP A 200 -19.54 -28.84 -28.01
C ASP A 200 -19.70 -27.42 -28.55
N LYS A 201 -20.03 -27.32 -29.85
CA LYS A 201 -20.21 -26.03 -30.54
C LYS A 201 -21.61 -25.43 -30.34
N SER A 202 -22.55 -26.21 -29.82
CA SER A 202 -23.95 -25.80 -29.65
C SER A 202 -24.16 -25.08 -28.31
N ASN A 203 -23.43 -25.49 -27.26
CA ASN A 203 -23.48 -24.87 -25.96
C ASN A 203 -22.09 -24.80 -25.33
N MET A 204 -21.60 -23.58 -25.10
CA MET A 204 -20.28 -23.35 -24.50
C MET A 204 -20.18 -23.90 -23.07
N GLU A 205 -21.27 -23.92 -22.29
CA GLU A 205 -21.25 -24.42 -20.91
C GLU A 205 -20.89 -25.91 -20.85
N ASN A 206 -21.24 -26.69 -21.88
CA ASN A 206 -20.87 -28.11 -21.99
C ASN A 206 -19.36 -28.33 -22.20
N ASN A 207 -18.59 -27.26 -22.41
CA ASN A 207 -17.13 -27.31 -22.49
C ASN A 207 -16.44 -26.96 -21.16
N VAL A 208 -17.19 -26.63 -20.11
CA VAL A 208 -16.64 -26.47 -18.77
C VAL A 208 -15.98 -27.78 -18.33
N GLY A 209 -14.77 -27.66 -17.79
CA GLY A 209 -13.96 -28.81 -17.45
C GLY A 209 -13.38 -29.51 -18.68
N LYS A 210 -13.23 -28.87 -19.84
CA LYS A 210 -12.38 -29.34 -20.94
C LYS A 210 -11.12 -28.48 -21.03
N ASP A 211 -10.07 -29.02 -21.65
CA ASP A 211 -8.86 -28.25 -21.94
C ASP A 211 -9.08 -27.41 -23.21
N VAL A 212 -8.66 -26.15 -23.15
CA VAL A 212 -8.61 -25.25 -24.29
C VAL A 212 -7.16 -24.87 -24.55
N THR A 213 -6.74 -25.01 -25.80
CA THR A 213 -5.47 -24.47 -26.30
C THR A 213 -5.75 -23.22 -27.11
N PHE A 214 -5.00 -22.16 -26.89
CA PHE A 214 -5.16 -20.88 -27.60
C PHE A 214 -3.82 -20.20 -27.85
N THR A 215 -3.79 -19.31 -28.83
CA THR A 215 -2.66 -18.41 -29.08
C THR A 215 -2.92 -17.06 -28.43
N THR A 216 -2.00 -16.60 -27.60
CA THR A 216 -1.97 -15.23 -27.07
C THR A 216 -0.78 -14.46 -27.63
N MET A 217 -0.84 -13.13 -27.54
CA MET A 217 0.17 -12.22 -28.04
C MET A 217 0.20 -10.95 -27.19
N ASN A 218 1.38 -10.44 -26.86
CA ASN A 218 1.52 -9.16 -26.17
C ASN A 218 1.60 -7.97 -27.16
N GLU A 219 1.76 -6.77 -26.63
CA GLU A 219 1.81 -5.51 -27.37
C GLU A 219 3.04 -5.42 -28.29
N LYS A 220 4.11 -6.16 -27.96
CA LYS A 220 5.35 -6.27 -28.77
C LYS A 220 5.22 -7.25 -29.94
N GLY A 221 4.10 -7.98 -30.03
CA GLY A 221 3.86 -8.98 -31.06
C GLY A 221 4.46 -10.36 -30.76
N GLU A 222 4.99 -10.56 -29.55
CA GLU A 222 5.49 -11.86 -29.08
C GLU A 222 4.31 -12.79 -28.85
N LYS A 223 4.39 -14.03 -29.36
CA LYS A 223 3.28 -14.99 -29.33
C LYS A 223 3.62 -16.20 -28.49
N ALA A 224 2.62 -16.73 -27.80
CA ALA A 224 2.71 -17.99 -27.07
C ALA A 224 1.45 -18.83 -27.28
N GLN A 225 1.62 -20.14 -27.29
CA GLN A 225 0.53 -21.10 -27.26
C GLN A 225 0.34 -21.57 -25.81
N VAL A 226 -0.87 -21.39 -25.28
CA VAL A 226 -1.22 -21.69 -23.89
C VAL A 226 -2.31 -22.76 -23.89
N THR A 227 -2.19 -23.74 -23.00
CA THR A 227 -3.24 -24.72 -22.72
C THR A 227 -3.71 -24.53 -21.29
N ALA A 228 -5.01 -24.37 -21.09
CA ALA A 228 -5.62 -24.18 -19.78
C ALA A 228 -6.97 -24.91 -19.67
N ARG A 229 -7.43 -25.16 -18.44
CA ARG A 229 -8.73 -25.77 -18.18
C ARG A 229 -9.82 -24.70 -18.18
N ILE A 230 -10.91 -24.94 -18.91
CA ILE A 230 -12.10 -24.08 -18.82
C ILE A 230 -12.75 -24.33 -17.46
N HIS A 231 -12.80 -23.31 -16.61
CA HIS A 231 -13.43 -23.42 -15.28
C HIS A 231 -14.91 -22.98 -15.31
N SER A 232 -15.26 -22.01 -16.14
CA SER A 232 -16.62 -21.52 -16.30
C SER A 232 -16.80 -20.79 -17.64
N THR A 233 -18.00 -20.28 -17.90
CA THR A 233 -18.25 -19.28 -18.93
C THR A 233 -18.78 -18.01 -18.28
N SER A 234 -18.56 -16.86 -18.93
CA SER A 234 -19.11 -15.58 -18.48
C SER A 234 -19.87 -14.87 -19.59
N LEU A 235 -21.04 -14.32 -19.24
CA LEU A 235 -21.84 -13.46 -20.10
C LEU A 235 -21.38 -12.01 -19.96
N ILE A 236 -20.66 -11.52 -20.95
CA ILE A 236 -20.19 -10.15 -21.02
C ILE A 236 -21.23 -9.29 -21.71
N ARG A 237 -21.74 -8.28 -21.01
CA ARG A 237 -22.68 -7.30 -21.58
C ARG A 237 -21.99 -5.96 -21.77
N ASN A 238 -22.11 -5.40 -22.96
CA ASN A 238 -21.64 -4.05 -23.27
C ASN A 238 -22.69 -3.29 -24.10
N ALA A 239 -22.39 -2.03 -24.42
CA ALA A 239 -23.27 -1.19 -25.22
C ALA A 239 -23.51 -1.75 -26.64
N GLN A 240 -22.67 -2.66 -27.12
CA GLN A 240 -22.71 -3.25 -28.46
C GLN A 240 -23.37 -4.64 -28.50
N GLY A 241 -23.75 -5.22 -27.35
CA GLY A 241 -24.41 -6.52 -27.27
C GLY A 241 -23.98 -7.37 -26.08
N SER A 242 -24.29 -8.66 -26.16
CA SER A 242 -23.87 -9.66 -25.17
C SER A 242 -23.03 -10.75 -25.85
N GLU A 243 -21.97 -11.18 -25.19
CA GLU A 243 -21.02 -12.17 -25.68
C GLU A 243 -20.71 -13.15 -24.55
N ILE A 244 -20.79 -14.47 -24.80
CA ILE A 244 -20.34 -15.49 -23.85
C ILE A 244 -18.87 -15.80 -24.12
N ARG A 245 -18.06 -15.84 -23.07
CA ARG A 245 -16.62 -16.15 -23.16
C ARG A 245 -16.24 -17.29 -22.24
N TYR A 246 -15.26 -18.08 -22.65
CA TYR A 246 -14.62 -19.05 -21.77
C TYR A 246 -13.78 -18.35 -20.71
N MET A 247 -13.85 -18.85 -19.48
CA MET A 247 -12.99 -18.46 -18.38
C MET A 247 -12.01 -19.57 -18.06
N VAL A 248 -10.74 -19.19 -17.91
CA VAL A 248 -9.65 -20.06 -17.51
C VAL A 248 -8.91 -19.43 -16.34
N THR A 249 -8.34 -20.25 -15.46
CA THR A 249 -7.45 -19.78 -14.39
C THR A 249 -6.01 -19.79 -14.91
N LEU A 250 -5.35 -18.62 -14.89
CA LEU A 250 -3.94 -18.45 -15.23
C LEU A 250 -3.18 -17.84 -14.05
N THR A 251 -1.86 -17.90 -14.09
CA THR A 251 -0.98 -17.34 -13.07
C THR A 251 -0.39 -16.03 -13.59
N LEU A 252 -0.84 -14.90 -13.03
CA LEU A 252 -0.47 -13.57 -13.49
C LEU A 252 -0.21 -12.58 -12.35
N GLY A 253 0.67 -11.61 -12.58
CA GLY A 253 0.97 -10.52 -11.64
C GLY A 253 2.18 -9.70 -12.08
N GLU A 254 2.65 -8.79 -11.22
CA GLU A 254 3.96 -8.19 -11.45
C GLU A 254 5.04 -9.28 -11.47
N PRO A 255 6.09 -9.19 -12.31
CA PRO A 255 7.14 -10.21 -12.37
C PRO A 255 7.72 -10.58 -10.99
N GLY A 256 7.61 -11.86 -10.63
CA GLY A 256 8.03 -12.40 -9.33
C GLY A 256 6.99 -12.33 -8.22
N GLN A 257 5.78 -11.84 -8.51
CA GLN A 257 4.64 -11.76 -7.59
C GLN A 257 3.32 -12.13 -8.29
N GLU A 258 3.27 -13.33 -8.86
CA GLU A 258 2.12 -13.82 -9.61
C GLU A 258 1.11 -14.59 -8.74
N PHE A 259 -0.17 -14.44 -9.07
CA PHE A 259 -1.29 -15.11 -8.39
C PHE A 259 -2.15 -15.87 -9.39
N LYS A 260 -2.91 -16.87 -8.91
CA LYS A 260 -3.91 -17.54 -9.75
C LYS A 260 -5.14 -16.66 -9.89
N VAL A 261 -5.54 -16.40 -11.13
CA VAL A 261 -6.58 -15.45 -11.49
C VAL A 261 -7.42 -15.99 -12.62
N ASP A 262 -8.73 -15.83 -12.50
CA ASP A 262 -9.63 -16.15 -13.60
C ASP A 262 -9.62 -15.03 -14.65
N VAL A 263 -9.43 -15.42 -15.91
CA VAL A 263 -9.41 -14.53 -17.07
C VAL A 263 -10.37 -15.06 -18.13
N ASN A 264 -11.15 -14.16 -18.73
CA ASN A 264 -11.92 -14.51 -19.93
C ASN A 264 -11.04 -14.42 -21.19
N LEU A 265 -11.27 -15.34 -22.12
CA LEU A 265 -10.56 -15.40 -23.41
C LEU A 265 -11.35 -14.63 -24.47
N ARG A 266 -10.69 -13.69 -25.15
CA ARG A 266 -11.30 -12.89 -26.23
C ARG A 266 -10.30 -12.53 -27.32
N ASP A 267 -10.74 -12.45 -28.56
CA ASP A 267 -9.96 -11.75 -29.58
C ASP A 267 -9.89 -10.24 -29.29
N ARG A 268 -8.68 -9.76 -29.01
CA ARG A 268 -8.32 -8.38 -28.70
C ARG A 268 -7.27 -7.87 -29.70
N SER A 269 -7.17 -8.49 -30.87
CA SER A 269 -6.18 -8.13 -31.91
C SER A 269 -6.23 -6.65 -32.27
N LYS A 270 -7.45 -6.06 -32.29
CA LYS A 270 -7.70 -4.65 -32.61
C LYS A 270 -7.66 -3.70 -31.41
N MET A 271 -7.42 -4.19 -30.19
CA MET A 271 -7.37 -3.37 -28.98
C MET A 271 -5.94 -2.97 -28.64
N THR A 272 -5.76 -1.81 -28.00
CA THR A 272 -4.45 -1.35 -27.51
C THR A 272 -3.83 -2.35 -26.55
N TYR A 273 -4.54 -2.66 -25.46
CA TYR A 273 -4.09 -3.58 -24.41
C TYR A 273 -4.59 -5.00 -24.66
N LYS A 274 -3.66 -5.96 -24.70
CA LYS A 274 -3.91 -7.39 -24.92
C LYS A 274 -4.31 -8.09 -23.62
N LEU A 275 -3.89 -7.57 -22.47
CA LEU A 275 -4.41 -7.94 -21.16
C LEU A 275 -5.16 -6.76 -20.53
N LEU A 276 -6.27 -7.06 -19.89
CA LEU A 276 -7.05 -6.12 -19.08
C LEU A 276 -7.34 -6.77 -17.73
N ILE A 277 -7.14 -6.00 -16.67
CA ILE A 277 -7.36 -6.42 -15.29
C ILE A 277 -8.54 -5.66 -14.71
N GLY A 278 -9.54 -6.41 -14.23
CA GLY A 278 -10.75 -5.88 -13.62
C GLY A 278 -10.72 -5.93 -12.09
N ARG A 279 -11.80 -5.43 -11.47
CA ARG A 279 -11.93 -5.33 -10.01
C ARG A 279 -11.81 -6.66 -9.26
N ASN A 280 -12.19 -7.78 -9.86
CA ASN A 280 -12.12 -9.10 -9.22
C ASN A 280 -10.69 -9.51 -8.83
N TRP A 281 -9.66 -8.98 -9.52
CA TRP A 281 -8.27 -9.19 -9.13
C TRP A 281 -7.78 -8.14 -8.14
N LEU A 282 -8.17 -6.88 -8.32
CA LEU A 282 -7.73 -5.75 -7.49
C LEU A 282 -8.11 -5.93 -6.01
N GLN A 283 -9.31 -6.44 -5.74
CA GLN A 283 -9.89 -6.45 -4.38
C GLN A 283 -9.10 -7.28 -3.33
N GLY A 284 -8.11 -8.09 -3.75
CA GLY A 284 -7.27 -8.88 -2.84
C GLY A 284 -5.78 -8.50 -2.82
N HIS A 285 -5.29 -7.76 -3.81
CA HIS A 285 -3.85 -7.67 -4.08
C HIS A 285 -3.33 -6.24 -4.27
N TYR A 286 -4.16 -5.34 -4.81
CA TYR A 286 -3.70 -4.01 -5.23
C TYR A 286 -4.73 -2.90 -5.00
N ILE A 287 -4.24 -1.71 -4.66
CA ILE A 287 -4.99 -0.44 -4.69
C ILE A 287 -4.59 0.29 -5.98
N VAL A 288 -5.58 0.79 -6.73
CA VAL A 288 -5.31 1.53 -7.97
C VAL A 288 -5.06 2.99 -7.66
N ASP A 289 -3.86 3.47 -7.94
CA ASP A 289 -3.52 4.89 -7.94
C ASP A 289 -3.64 5.41 -9.38
N VAL A 290 -4.56 6.36 -9.59
CA VAL A 290 -4.85 6.91 -10.92
C VAL A 290 -3.94 8.09 -11.28
N ASP A 291 -3.13 8.58 -10.33
CA ASP A 291 -2.19 9.68 -10.51
C ASP A 291 -0.74 9.18 -10.79
N MET A 292 -0.53 7.86 -10.72
CA MET A 292 0.75 7.18 -11.05
C MET A 292 1.01 7.04 -12.55
#